data_AF-A0A7J2YE29-F1
#
_entry.id   AF-A0A7J2YE29-F1
#
_cell.length_a   1.000
_cell.length_b   1.000
_cell.length_c   1.000
_cell.angle_alpha   90.00
_cell.angle_beta   90.00
_cell.angle_gamma   90.00
#
_symmetry.space_group_name_H-M   'P 1'
#
loop_
_entity.id
_entity.type
_entity.pdbx_description
1 polymer ?
#
loop_
_entity_poly.entity_id
_entity_poly.type
_entity_poly.pdbx_seq_one_letter_code
_entity_poly.pdbx_strand_id
1 'polypeptide(L)'
;MGSYRNWLKTDEANEWLAAEKERMDSYKKLLHRDNIEKLTEEEIKSLKSGLWAMKFWTSKDYALKQFFEKNDMSTFRRELKMLLWGDEPIQERYDRFREHVWGMGTAAITEILAFMNPDSCGIWNEKVRRASHILGLDNLLPSEKYNITGEEYEHCNKVFGLIRDELLSGGLKGQTVFGTNLFLYFVTINQGQVSKEEKVDEEYEFDHDEIIEKLVEIGAGLGFDANSEISIAKGARVDTVWSAKIANLGVIKYVFEVQKGGSVDSLILNLQRAKNNPTVQKLVVVANTKTIRAIKEETSSLSGDFVKSLTYMEARDVMKAASLLLDFNAILSKLELVKLQF
;
A
#
# COMPACT_ATOMS: atom_id res chain seq x y z
N MET A 1 -24.00 7.13 14.52
CA MET A 1 -23.52 7.49 15.88
C MET A 1 -23.86 6.48 16.98
N GLY A 2 -25.13 6.09 17.18
CA GLY A 2 -25.50 5.12 18.24
C GLY A 2 -24.77 3.77 18.16
N SER A 3 -24.71 3.16 16.97
CA SER A 3 -24.02 1.88 16.75
C SER A 3 -22.52 1.95 17.03
N TYR A 4 -21.85 3.03 16.58
CA TYR A 4 -20.42 3.22 16.84
C TYR A 4 -20.11 3.36 18.34
N ARG A 5 -20.91 4.16 19.07
CA ARG A 5 -20.77 4.29 20.54
C ARG A 5 -20.95 2.97 21.28
N ASN A 6 -21.82 2.10 20.79
CA ASN A 6 -22.01 0.78 21.38
C ASN A 6 -20.84 -0.14 21.05
N TRP A 7 -20.33 -0.08 19.81
CA TRP A 7 -19.15 -0.83 19.41
C TRP A 7 -17.90 -0.41 20.20
N LEU A 8 -17.73 0.87 20.52
CA LEU A 8 -16.64 1.34 21.39
C LEU A 8 -16.62 0.74 22.81
N LYS A 9 -17.68 0.02 23.21
CA LYS A 9 -17.76 -0.67 24.51
C LYS A 9 -17.41 -2.16 24.41
N THR A 10 -17.14 -2.68 23.22
CA THR A 10 -16.77 -4.09 23.02
C THR A 10 -15.30 -4.33 23.36
N ASP A 11 -14.96 -5.59 23.63
CA ASP A 11 -13.57 -6.00 23.86
C ASP A 11 -12.70 -5.72 22.63
N GLU A 12 -13.23 -5.94 21.42
CA GLU A 12 -12.54 -5.65 20.16
C GLU A 12 -12.10 -4.18 20.06
N ALA A 13 -13.00 -3.24 20.37
CA ALA A 13 -12.66 -1.81 20.33
C ALA A 13 -11.66 -1.43 21.43
N ASN A 14 -11.79 -2.02 22.63
CA ASN A 14 -10.88 -1.76 23.74
C ASN A 14 -9.47 -2.29 23.47
N GLU A 15 -9.33 -3.48 22.88
CA GLU A 15 -8.04 -4.04 22.45
C GLU A 15 -7.36 -3.12 21.43
N TRP A 16 -8.15 -2.61 20.48
CA TRP A 16 -7.62 -1.69 19.46
C TRP A 16 -7.11 -0.39 20.08
N LEU A 17 -7.88 0.24 20.98
CA LEU A 17 -7.51 1.46 21.69
C LEU A 17 -6.27 1.26 22.60
N ALA A 18 -6.18 0.11 23.28
CA ALA A 18 -5.02 -0.22 24.10
C ALA A 18 -3.75 -0.35 23.25
N ALA A 19 -3.84 -1.09 22.13
CA ALA A 19 -2.72 -1.28 21.22
C ALA A 19 -2.31 0.04 20.52
N GLU A 20 -3.27 0.91 20.18
CA GLU A 20 -3.00 2.25 19.66
C GLU A 20 -2.17 3.06 20.67
N LYS A 21 -2.62 3.12 21.92
CA LYS A 21 -1.94 3.87 22.98
C LYS A 21 -0.51 3.37 23.21
N GLU A 22 -0.32 2.06 23.28
CA GLU A 22 1.02 1.47 23.45
C GLU A 22 1.97 1.87 22.31
N ARG A 23 1.49 1.83 21.06
CA ARG A 23 2.29 2.27 19.90
C ARG A 23 2.58 3.76 19.94
N MET A 24 1.59 4.59 20.27
CA MET A 24 1.78 6.03 20.42
C MET A 24 2.88 6.35 21.43
N ASP A 25 2.85 5.73 22.60
CA ASP A 25 3.83 5.97 23.66
C ASP A 25 5.24 5.52 23.21
N SER A 26 5.33 4.35 22.56
CA SER A 26 6.58 3.84 22.00
C SER A 26 7.16 4.77 20.93
N TYR A 27 6.34 5.18 19.95
CA TYR A 27 6.77 6.01 18.83
C TYR A 27 7.13 7.43 19.26
N LYS A 28 6.36 8.04 20.18
CA LYS A 28 6.70 9.36 20.73
C LYS A 28 8.06 9.38 21.41
N LYS A 29 8.41 8.29 22.11
CA LYS A 29 9.73 8.13 22.73
C LYS A 29 10.82 7.92 21.68
N LEU A 30 10.61 6.99 20.76
CA LEU A 30 11.60 6.60 19.76
C LEU A 30 11.89 7.72 18.75
N LEU A 31 10.84 8.42 18.32
CA LEU A 31 10.87 9.47 17.29
C LEU A 31 10.96 10.87 17.87
N HIS A 32 11.32 11.00 19.16
CA HIS A 32 11.64 12.30 19.76
C HIS A 32 12.78 12.98 18.97
N ARG A 33 12.73 14.31 18.86
CA ARG A 33 13.65 15.11 18.02
C ARG A 33 15.13 14.79 18.24
N ASP A 34 15.52 14.53 19.48
CA ASP A 34 16.91 14.26 19.89
C ASP A 34 17.36 12.81 19.67
N ASN A 35 16.42 11.91 19.39
CA ASN A 35 16.67 10.47 19.26
C ASN A 35 16.79 10.03 17.80
N ILE A 36 16.11 10.70 16.86
CA ILE A 36 16.03 10.28 15.45
C ILE A 36 17.41 10.09 14.81
N GLU A 37 18.35 11.00 15.07
CA GLU A 37 19.70 10.93 14.50
C GLU A 37 20.53 9.74 15.00
N LYS A 38 20.11 9.12 16.11
CA LYS A 38 20.80 8.01 16.77
C LYS A 38 20.09 6.67 16.57
N LEU A 39 18.97 6.64 15.85
CA LEU A 39 18.21 5.40 15.63
C LEU A 39 19.09 4.31 15.06
N THR A 40 19.20 3.21 15.77
CA THR A 40 19.90 2.00 15.31
C THR A 40 19.10 1.28 14.23
N GLU A 41 19.73 0.39 13.47
CA GLU A 41 19.02 -0.44 12.49
C GLU A 41 17.92 -1.29 13.16
N GLU A 42 18.18 -1.83 14.35
CA GLU A 42 17.19 -2.59 15.12
C GLU A 42 16.01 -1.72 15.57
N GLU A 43 16.25 -0.47 15.96
CA GLU A 43 15.16 0.46 16.29
C GLU A 43 14.32 0.83 15.05
N ILE A 44 14.96 1.00 13.89
CA ILE A 44 14.26 1.24 12.61
C ILE A 44 13.46 0.00 12.20
N LYS A 45 14.03 -1.20 12.36
CA LYS A 45 13.37 -2.48 12.12
C LYS A 45 12.14 -2.64 13.02
N SER A 46 12.28 -2.32 14.31
CA SER A 46 11.19 -2.33 15.29
C SER A 46 10.09 -1.31 14.94
N LEU A 47 10.48 -0.06 14.65
CA LEU A 47 9.58 0.99 14.18
C LEU A 47 8.75 0.51 13.00
N LYS A 48 9.41 0.08 11.92
CA LYS A 48 8.75 -0.35 10.69
C LYS A 48 7.84 -1.55 10.98
N SER A 49 8.35 -2.59 11.63
CA SER A 49 7.59 -3.81 11.93
C SER A 49 6.35 -3.57 12.81
N GLY A 50 6.35 -2.51 13.61
CA GLY A 50 5.24 -2.12 14.47
C GLY A 50 4.07 -1.44 13.74
N LEU A 51 4.28 -0.95 12.51
CA LEU A 51 3.26 -0.26 11.73
C LEU A 51 2.12 -1.20 11.35
N TRP A 52 0.90 -0.72 11.40
CA TRP A 52 -0.26 -1.38 10.83
C TRP A 52 -0.11 -1.54 9.32
N ALA A 53 0.48 -0.55 8.64
CA ALA A 53 0.84 -0.68 7.23
C ALA A 53 1.77 -1.88 6.95
N MET A 54 2.59 -2.31 7.92
CA MET A 54 3.43 -3.50 7.76
C MET A 54 2.69 -4.83 7.89
N LYS A 55 1.44 -4.85 8.37
CA LYS A 55 0.60 -6.06 8.32
C LYS A 55 0.27 -6.46 6.90
N PHE A 56 0.35 -5.52 5.96
CA PHE A 56 0.22 -5.76 4.54
C PHE A 56 1.37 -6.60 3.98
N TRP A 57 2.53 -6.69 4.63
CA TRP A 57 3.65 -7.47 4.11
C TRP A 57 3.64 -8.89 4.66
N THR A 58 3.47 -9.86 3.75
CA THR A 58 3.48 -11.29 4.06
C THR A 58 4.87 -11.80 4.45
N SER A 59 5.91 -11.33 3.76
CA SER A 59 7.32 -11.53 4.14
C SER A 59 7.92 -10.24 4.70
N LYS A 60 7.78 -10.04 6.02
CA LYS A 60 8.34 -8.86 6.71
C LYS A 60 9.85 -8.76 6.57
N ASP A 61 10.56 -9.87 6.65
CA ASP A 61 12.01 -9.91 6.51
C ASP A 61 12.46 -9.50 5.11
N TYR A 62 11.73 -9.94 4.07
CA TYR A 62 11.99 -9.48 2.71
C TYR A 62 11.78 -7.97 2.59
N ALA A 63 10.64 -7.47 3.08
CA ALA A 63 10.32 -6.04 3.04
C ALA A 63 11.33 -5.18 3.82
N LEU A 64 11.86 -5.68 4.94
CA LEU A 64 12.91 -5.03 5.72
C LEU A 64 14.25 -5.08 5.00
N LYS A 65 14.64 -6.24 4.47
CA LYS A 65 15.88 -6.40 3.71
C LYS A 65 15.92 -5.44 2.52
N GLN A 66 14.87 -5.41 1.69
CA GLN A 66 14.79 -4.49 0.56
C GLN A 66 14.85 -3.03 1.01
N PHE A 67 14.21 -2.70 2.15
CA PHE A 67 14.26 -1.36 2.71
C PHE A 67 15.69 -0.94 3.07
N PHE A 68 16.45 -1.79 3.78
CA PHE A 68 17.84 -1.49 4.14
C PHE A 68 18.80 -1.53 2.95
N GLU A 69 18.55 -2.36 1.93
CA GLU A 69 19.37 -2.40 0.72
C GLU A 69 19.19 -1.16 -0.17
N LYS A 70 18.00 -0.55 -0.17
CA LYS A 70 17.65 0.58 -1.05
C LYS A 70 17.72 1.95 -0.37
N ASN A 71 17.88 2.00 0.95
CA ASN A 71 17.97 3.25 1.70
C ASN A 71 19.31 3.35 2.43
N ASP A 72 19.95 4.51 2.30
CA ASP A 72 21.04 4.89 3.21
C ASP A 72 20.46 5.32 4.57
N MET A 73 20.95 4.73 5.66
CA MET A 73 20.40 4.98 7.00
C MET A 73 20.65 6.42 7.48
N SER A 74 21.72 7.08 7.04
CA SER A 74 21.94 8.48 7.39
C SER A 74 20.90 9.39 6.72
N THR A 75 20.57 9.10 5.46
CA THR A 75 19.51 9.75 4.70
C THR A 75 18.15 9.49 5.31
N PHE A 76 17.82 8.23 5.63
CA PHE A 76 16.55 7.90 6.29
C PHE A 76 16.33 8.70 7.58
N ARG A 77 17.33 8.74 8.48
CA ARG A 77 17.23 9.51 9.74
C ARG A 77 17.02 11.00 9.48
N ARG A 78 17.75 11.57 8.51
CA ARG A 78 17.62 12.99 8.15
C ARG A 78 16.22 13.30 7.61
N GLU A 79 15.75 12.52 6.64
CA GLU A 79 14.43 12.73 6.04
C GLU A 79 13.31 12.46 7.06
N LEU A 80 13.44 11.45 7.93
CA LEU A 80 12.48 11.21 9.02
C LEU A 80 12.43 12.37 10.02
N LYS A 81 13.58 12.96 10.35
CA LYS A 81 13.65 14.14 11.21
C LYS A 81 12.97 15.34 10.54
N MET A 82 13.17 15.53 9.24
CA MET A 82 12.52 16.59 8.47
C MET A 82 11.02 16.36 8.35
N LEU A 83 10.58 15.12 8.13
CA LEU A 83 9.17 14.75 8.10
C LEU A 83 8.46 15.13 9.40
N LEU A 84 9.07 14.84 10.55
CA LEU A 84 8.43 14.99 11.86
C LEU A 84 8.63 16.36 12.51
N TRP A 85 9.80 16.98 12.31
CA TRP A 85 10.24 18.16 13.06
C TRP A 85 10.77 19.29 12.17
N GLY A 86 10.58 19.20 10.85
CA GLY A 86 10.89 20.29 9.93
C GLY A 86 9.88 21.44 10.08
N ASP A 87 10.34 22.66 9.81
CA ASP A 87 9.54 23.88 9.90
C ASP A 87 8.68 24.13 8.64
N GLU A 88 8.94 23.39 7.56
CA GLU A 88 8.18 23.48 6.31
C GLU A 88 6.73 22.98 6.46
N PRO A 89 5.81 23.42 5.57
CA PRO A 89 4.44 22.91 5.53
C PRO A 89 4.38 21.38 5.45
N ILE A 90 3.32 20.79 6.02
CA ILE A 90 3.19 19.33 6.07
C ILE A 90 3.17 18.69 4.68
N GLN A 91 2.58 19.37 3.68
CA GLN A 91 2.58 18.90 2.30
C GLN A 91 4.00 18.71 1.75
N GLU A 92 4.88 19.69 1.98
CA GLU A 92 6.25 19.67 1.46
C GLU A 92 7.09 18.61 2.19
N ARG A 93 6.93 18.51 3.51
CA ARG A 93 7.59 17.48 4.31
C ARG A 93 7.18 16.06 3.90
N TYR A 94 5.89 15.87 3.65
CA TYR A 94 5.35 14.59 3.21
C TYR A 94 5.89 14.18 1.83
N ASP A 95 5.78 15.06 0.83
CA ASP A 95 6.22 14.76 -0.53
C ASP A 95 7.73 14.52 -0.57
N ARG A 96 8.50 15.37 0.12
CA ARG A 96 9.94 15.20 0.26
C ARG A 96 10.31 13.84 0.83
N PHE A 97 9.69 13.41 1.93
CA PHE A 97 10.00 12.12 2.54
C PHE A 97 9.70 10.96 1.57
N ARG A 98 8.54 11.01 0.91
CA ARG A 98 8.12 9.99 -0.05
C ARG A 98 9.09 9.88 -1.24
N GLU A 99 9.62 11.00 -1.72
CA GLU A 99 10.58 11.02 -2.83
C GLU A 99 11.96 10.46 -2.46
N HIS A 100 12.38 10.62 -1.20
CA HIS A 100 13.75 10.32 -0.76
C HIS A 100 13.88 9.01 0.04
N VAL A 101 12.76 8.41 0.48
CA VAL A 101 12.76 7.18 1.27
C VAL A 101 11.95 6.09 0.56
N TRP A 102 12.66 5.07 0.08
CA TRP A 102 12.04 3.92 -0.56
C TRP A 102 11.40 2.98 0.47
N GLY A 103 10.30 2.33 0.09
CA GLY A 103 9.68 1.26 0.91
C GLY A 103 8.83 1.76 2.08
N MET A 104 8.48 3.05 2.07
CA MET A 104 7.55 3.70 2.99
C MET A 104 6.39 4.27 2.17
N GLY A 105 5.35 3.48 1.93
CA GLY A 105 4.17 3.92 1.19
C GLY A 105 3.31 4.94 1.97
N THR A 106 2.33 5.53 1.29
CA THR A 106 1.40 6.53 1.85
C THR A 106 0.79 6.09 3.20
N ALA A 107 0.36 4.83 3.31
CA ALA A 107 -0.20 4.30 4.55
C ALA A 107 0.81 4.33 5.72
N ALA A 108 2.07 3.97 5.47
CA ALA A 108 3.12 3.99 6.50
C ALA A 108 3.51 5.42 6.90
N ILE A 109 3.65 6.33 5.93
CA ILE A 109 4.02 7.73 6.20
C ILE A 109 2.92 8.43 7.01
N THR A 110 1.66 8.33 6.57
CA THR A 110 0.53 8.97 7.25
C THR A 110 0.26 8.37 8.63
N GLU A 111 0.52 7.07 8.82
CA GLU A 111 0.48 6.41 10.14
C GLU A 111 1.52 7.00 11.11
N ILE A 112 2.78 7.14 10.68
CA ILE A 112 3.82 7.76 11.51
C ILE A 112 3.45 9.21 11.86
N LEU A 113 2.97 9.98 10.89
CA LEU A 113 2.54 11.37 11.10
C LEU A 113 1.37 11.48 12.09
N ALA A 114 0.37 10.60 11.97
CA ALA A 114 -0.79 10.58 12.84
C ALA A 114 -0.44 10.20 14.28
N PHE A 115 0.48 9.24 14.48
CA PHE A 115 0.95 8.90 15.82
C PHE A 115 1.71 10.04 16.50
N MET A 116 2.51 10.78 15.73
CA MET A 116 3.30 11.91 16.25
C MET A 116 2.47 13.19 16.43
N ASN A 117 1.45 13.40 15.59
CA ASN A 117 0.62 14.61 15.55
C ASN A 117 -0.88 14.27 15.53
N PRO A 118 -1.43 13.60 16.56
CA PRO A 118 -2.77 13.03 16.52
C PRO A 118 -3.89 14.06 16.35
N ASP A 119 -3.67 15.31 16.78
CA ASP A 119 -4.67 16.37 16.71
C ASP A 119 -4.80 17.01 15.32
N SER A 120 -3.84 16.77 14.42
CA SER A 120 -3.79 17.40 13.09
C SER A 120 -3.60 16.40 11.94
N CYS A 121 -3.18 15.17 12.20
CA CYS A 121 -2.87 14.18 11.18
C CYS A 121 -3.75 12.93 11.34
N GLY A 122 -4.36 12.49 10.25
CA GLY A 122 -5.06 11.20 10.14
C GLY A 122 -4.28 10.21 9.28
N ILE A 123 -4.76 8.97 9.24
CA ILE A 123 -4.21 7.90 8.40
C ILE A 123 -4.90 7.90 7.04
N TRP A 124 -4.14 7.68 5.97
CA TRP A 124 -4.68 7.39 4.64
C TRP A 124 -4.31 5.97 4.22
N ASN A 125 -5.31 5.09 4.07
CA ASN A 125 -5.13 3.70 3.65
C ASN A 125 -6.38 3.16 2.94
N GLU A 126 -6.34 1.89 2.52
CA GLU A 126 -7.47 1.21 1.88
C GLU A 126 -8.77 1.25 2.69
N LYS A 127 -8.70 1.07 4.03
CA LYS A 127 -9.91 1.09 4.88
C LYS A 127 -10.54 2.48 4.93
N VAL A 128 -9.73 3.53 5.00
CA VAL A 128 -10.20 4.92 4.96
C VAL A 128 -10.83 5.23 3.61
N ARG A 129 -10.19 4.85 2.49
CA ARG A 129 -10.76 5.01 1.13
C ARG A 129 -12.09 4.27 0.97
N ARG A 130 -12.16 3.03 1.45
CA ARG A 130 -13.41 2.27 1.45
C ARG A 130 -14.49 2.94 2.31
N ALA A 131 -14.14 3.40 3.50
CA ALA A 131 -15.08 4.11 4.37
C ALA A 131 -15.58 5.41 3.73
N SER A 132 -14.73 6.15 2.99
CA SER A 132 -15.17 7.34 2.26
C SER A 132 -16.20 7.02 1.18
N HIS A 133 -16.03 5.95 0.39
CA HIS A 133 -17.06 5.51 -0.57
C HIS A 133 -18.38 5.18 0.13
N ILE A 134 -18.31 4.44 1.23
CA ILE A 134 -19.48 4.04 2.02
C ILE A 134 -20.26 5.24 2.54
N LEU A 135 -19.55 6.28 2.96
CA LEU A 135 -20.12 7.51 3.50
C LEU A 135 -20.48 8.52 2.41
N GLY A 136 -20.20 8.23 1.13
CA GLY A 136 -20.44 9.15 0.01
C GLY A 136 -19.53 10.39 0.03
N LEU A 137 -18.30 10.24 0.52
CA LEU A 137 -17.31 11.32 0.67
C LEU A 137 -16.37 11.45 -0.53
N ASP A 138 -16.66 10.78 -1.65
CA ASP A 138 -15.79 10.74 -2.84
C ASP A 138 -15.56 12.10 -3.50
N ASN A 139 -16.48 13.05 -3.28
CA ASN A 139 -16.32 14.43 -3.75
C ASN A 139 -15.41 15.29 -2.84
N LEU A 140 -15.07 14.79 -1.65
CA LEU A 140 -14.26 15.49 -0.65
C LEU A 140 -12.91 14.84 -0.41
N LEU A 141 -12.80 13.53 -0.68
CA LEU A 141 -11.60 12.75 -0.45
C LEU A 141 -11.18 12.08 -1.76
N PRO A 142 -9.87 11.98 -2.05
CA PRO A 142 -9.37 11.34 -3.27
C PRO A 142 -9.43 9.81 -3.13
N SER A 143 -10.62 9.25 -2.89
CA SER A 143 -10.84 7.86 -2.50
C SER A 143 -10.36 6.82 -3.53
N GLU A 144 -10.26 7.23 -4.79
CA GLU A 144 -9.69 6.41 -5.89
C GLU A 144 -8.15 6.38 -5.92
N LYS A 145 -7.47 7.22 -5.12
CA LYS A 145 -6.00 7.34 -5.10
C LYS A 145 -5.41 6.73 -3.84
N TYR A 146 -4.55 5.74 -4.04
CA TYR A 146 -3.74 5.20 -2.95
C TYR A 146 -2.57 6.13 -2.62
N ASN A 147 -1.83 6.56 -3.65
CA ASN A 147 -0.75 7.52 -3.52
C ASN A 147 -1.26 8.95 -3.70
N ILE A 148 -1.40 9.66 -2.59
CA ILE A 148 -1.83 11.07 -2.57
C ILE A 148 -0.62 12.00 -2.46
N THR A 149 -0.70 13.21 -3.02
CA THR A 149 0.32 14.26 -2.81
C THR A 149 0.27 14.81 -1.39
N GLY A 150 1.28 15.57 -1.00
CA GLY A 150 1.27 16.28 0.27
C GLY A 150 0.09 17.26 0.38
N GLU A 151 -0.26 17.94 -0.71
CA GLU A 151 -1.41 18.86 -0.76
C GLU A 151 -2.74 18.10 -0.56
N GLU A 152 -2.88 16.96 -1.22
CA GLU A 152 -4.03 16.08 -1.03
C GLU A 152 -4.07 15.53 0.40
N TYR A 153 -2.93 15.19 1.00
CA TYR A 153 -2.86 14.76 2.40
C TYR A 153 -3.26 15.86 3.37
N GLU A 154 -2.79 17.09 3.16
CA GLU A 154 -3.22 18.26 3.95
C GLU A 154 -4.74 18.45 3.83
N HIS A 155 -5.29 18.30 2.63
CA HIS A 155 -6.74 18.35 2.40
C HIS A 155 -7.49 17.23 3.14
N CYS A 156 -7.02 15.98 3.06
CA CYS A 156 -7.59 14.86 3.80
C CYS A 156 -7.60 15.15 5.31
N ASN A 157 -6.53 15.71 5.87
CA ASN A 157 -6.48 16.08 7.28
C ASN A 157 -7.51 17.14 7.67
N LYS A 158 -7.80 18.11 6.78
CA LYS A 158 -8.88 19.09 6.98
C LYS A 158 -10.25 18.40 7.03
N VAL A 159 -10.51 17.48 6.09
CA VAL A 159 -11.76 16.70 6.07
C VAL A 159 -11.89 15.80 7.30
N PHE A 160 -10.79 15.16 7.74
CA PHE A 160 -10.78 14.39 8.98
C PHE A 160 -11.05 15.28 10.21
N GLY A 161 -10.58 16.53 10.21
CA GLY A 161 -10.97 17.53 11.20
C GLY A 161 -12.48 17.76 11.25
N LEU A 162 -13.15 17.85 10.09
CA LEU A 162 -14.61 17.97 10.02
C LEU A 162 -15.31 16.72 10.54
N ILE A 163 -14.81 15.53 10.22
CA ILE A 163 -15.34 14.26 10.74
C ILE A 163 -15.19 14.24 12.27
N ARG A 164 -14.02 14.61 12.81
CA ARG A 164 -13.78 14.73 14.24
C ARG A 164 -14.80 15.67 14.90
N ASP A 165 -15.05 16.83 14.30
CA ASP A 165 -15.99 17.81 14.85
C ASP A 165 -17.43 17.31 14.86
N GLU A 166 -17.82 16.53 13.85
CA GLU A 166 -19.12 15.84 13.82
C GLU A 166 -19.20 14.74 14.90
N LEU A 167 -18.12 13.97 15.10
CA LEU A 167 -18.04 12.96 16.17
C LEU A 167 -18.16 13.61 17.57
N LEU A 168 -17.51 14.76 17.78
CA LEU A 168 -17.59 15.55 19.01
C LEU A 168 -18.99 16.11 19.23
N SER A 169 -19.60 16.69 18.20
CA SER A 169 -20.98 17.22 18.23
C SER A 169 -22.00 16.11 18.50
N GLY A 170 -21.73 14.94 17.93
CA GLY A 170 -22.41 13.69 18.25
C GLY A 170 -21.97 13.06 19.57
N GLY A 171 -21.42 13.84 20.51
CA GLY A 171 -21.18 13.56 21.94
C GLY A 171 -20.09 12.54 22.29
N LEU A 172 -19.19 12.21 21.35
CA LEU A 172 -17.93 11.54 21.70
C LEU A 172 -16.97 12.57 22.31
N LYS A 173 -16.20 12.18 23.32
CA LYS A 173 -15.24 13.08 23.98
C LYS A 173 -13.81 12.72 23.58
N GLY A 174 -12.92 13.71 23.63
CA GLY A 174 -11.47 13.52 23.45
C GLY A 174 -11.07 12.99 22.08
N GLN A 175 -11.89 13.23 21.05
CA GLN A 175 -11.57 12.80 19.68
C GLN A 175 -10.50 13.70 19.08
N THR A 176 -9.49 13.06 18.49
CA THR A 176 -8.43 13.71 17.72
C THR A 176 -8.68 13.47 16.22
N VAL A 177 -7.89 14.09 15.35
CA VAL A 177 -7.96 13.82 13.91
C VAL A 177 -7.58 12.36 13.65
N PHE A 178 -6.53 11.87 14.31
CA PHE A 178 -6.12 10.47 14.26
C PHE A 178 -7.23 9.51 14.71
N GLY A 179 -7.95 9.85 15.79
CA GLY A 179 -9.04 9.03 16.32
C GLY A 179 -10.20 8.77 15.34
N THR A 180 -10.34 9.60 14.31
CA THR A 180 -11.33 9.37 13.24
C THR A 180 -11.07 8.08 12.46
N ASN A 181 -9.82 7.59 12.41
CA ASN A 181 -9.47 6.33 11.76
C ASN A 181 -10.24 5.14 12.36
N LEU A 182 -10.48 5.13 13.67
CA LEU A 182 -11.25 4.08 14.32
C LEU A 182 -12.73 4.09 13.91
N PHE A 183 -13.30 5.28 13.73
CA PHE A 183 -14.66 5.43 13.21
C PHE A 183 -14.76 4.95 11.77
N LEU A 184 -13.82 5.35 10.90
CA LEU A 184 -13.78 4.92 9.51
C LEU A 184 -13.58 3.40 9.41
N TYR A 185 -12.73 2.81 10.25
CA TYR A 185 -12.61 1.36 10.36
C TYR A 185 -13.94 0.69 10.77
N PHE A 186 -14.62 1.21 11.80
CA PHE A 186 -15.94 0.72 12.22
C PHE A 186 -16.95 0.71 11.06
N VAL A 187 -16.96 1.77 10.25
CA VAL A 187 -17.83 1.88 9.06
C VAL A 187 -17.55 0.72 8.10
N THR A 188 -16.29 0.39 7.84
CA THR A 188 -15.94 -0.71 6.92
C THR A 188 -16.39 -2.10 7.39
N ILE A 189 -16.32 -2.37 8.70
CA ILE A 189 -16.64 -3.70 9.24
C ILE A 189 -18.15 -3.86 9.53
N ASN A 190 -18.87 -2.75 9.77
CA ASN A 190 -20.30 -2.78 10.12
C ASN A 190 -21.26 -2.55 8.95
N GLN A 191 -20.75 -2.25 7.75
CA GLN A 191 -21.63 -2.13 6.59
C GLN A 191 -22.25 -3.48 6.17
N GLY A 192 -21.77 -4.60 6.73
CA GLY A 192 -22.12 -5.92 6.25
C GLY A 192 -21.68 -6.10 4.81
N GLN A 193 -21.68 -7.34 4.34
CA GLN A 193 -21.71 -7.59 2.91
C GLN A 193 -23.02 -7.00 2.37
N VAL A 194 -23.01 -5.74 1.92
CA VAL A 194 -24.07 -5.27 1.02
C VAL A 194 -23.87 -6.06 -0.25
N SER A 195 -24.50 -7.23 -0.31
CA SER A 195 -24.72 -7.99 -1.53
C SER A 195 -25.65 -7.17 -2.41
N LYS A 196 -25.13 -6.14 -3.05
CA LYS A 196 -25.68 -5.77 -4.34
C LYS A 196 -25.11 -6.81 -5.30
N GLU A 197 -26.00 -7.50 -5.99
CA GLU A 197 -25.69 -8.04 -7.31
C GLU A 197 -25.29 -6.84 -8.18
N GLU A 198 -24.05 -6.38 -8.01
CA GLU A 198 -23.49 -5.37 -8.87
C GLU A 198 -23.30 -6.05 -10.22
N LYS A 199 -23.86 -5.44 -11.27
CA LYS A 199 -23.38 -5.68 -12.62
C LYS A 199 -21.86 -5.62 -12.53
N VAL A 200 -21.20 -6.66 -13.01
CA VAL A 200 -19.74 -6.71 -13.10
C VAL A 200 -19.34 -5.51 -13.95
N ASP A 201 -18.94 -4.43 -13.29
CA ASP A 201 -18.44 -3.25 -13.96
C ASP A 201 -17.15 -3.68 -14.66
N GLU A 202 -17.13 -3.56 -15.98
CA GLU A 202 -15.95 -3.89 -16.79
C GLU A 202 -14.96 -2.72 -16.86
N GLU A 203 -15.44 -1.52 -16.53
CA GLU A 203 -14.70 -0.24 -16.56
C GLU A 203 -14.33 0.23 -15.17
N TYR A 204 -14.35 -0.66 -14.18
CA TYR A 204 -14.02 -0.33 -12.80
C TYR A 204 -12.65 0.35 -12.71
N GLU A 205 -12.58 1.33 -11.80
CA GLU A 205 -11.37 2.06 -11.48
C GLU A 205 -10.50 1.25 -10.50
N PHE A 206 -9.19 1.47 -10.57
CA PHE A 206 -8.21 0.94 -9.64
C PHE A 206 -6.99 1.87 -9.58
N ASP A 207 -6.20 1.83 -8.53
CA ASP A 207 -4.97 2.63 -8.42
C ASP A 207 -3.76 1.86 -8.99
N HIS A 208 -3.00 2.48 -9.88
CA HIS A 208 -1.87 1.85 -10.57
C HIS A 208 -0.77 1.39 -9.59
N ASP A 209 -0.38 2.27 -8.68
CA ASP A 209 0.74 2.02 -7.77
C ASP A 209 0.34 1.02 -6.69
N GLU A 210 -0.93 1.05 -6.26
CA GLU A 210 -1.47 0.04 -5.36
C GLU A 210 -1.38 -1.36 -5.96
N ILE A 211 -1.73 -1.52 -7.24
CA ILE A 211 -1.62 -2.82 -7.92
C ILE A 211 -0.17 -3.26 -8.02
N ILE A 212 0.77 -2.35 -8.30
CA ILE A 212 2.21 -2.66 -8.29
C ILE A 212 2.65 -3.15 -6.91
N GLU A 213 2.29 -2.46 -5.83
CA GLU A 213 2.67 -2.84 -4.46
C GLU A 213 2.13 -4.24 -4.12
N LYS A 214 0.88 -4.52 -4.51
CA LYS A 214 0.23 -5.83 -4.32
C LYS A 214 0.88 -6.93 -5.15
N LEU A 215 1.29 -6.65 -6.39
CA LEU A 215 2.06 -7.60 -7.20
C LEU A 215 3.40 -7.93 -6.57
N VAL A 216 4.12 -6.94 -6.04
CA VAL A 216 5.39 -7.18 -5.33
C VAL A 216 5.17 -8.05 -4.09
N GLU A 217 4.14 -7.74 -3.30
CA GLU A 217 3.80 -8.49 -2.09
C GLU A 217 3.41 -9.95 -2.41
N ILE A 218 2.55 -10.18 -3.40
CA ILE A 218 2.16 -11.52 -3.84
C ILE A 218 3.39 -12.30 -4.30
N GLY A 219 4.24 -11.69 -5.15
CA GLY A 219 5.45 -12.32 -5.63
C GLY A 219 6.38 -12.73 -4.49
N ALA A 220 6.66 -11.81 -3.56
CA ALA A 220 7.49 -12.07 -2.39
C ALA A 220 6.90 -13.16 -1.48
N GLY A 221 5.58 -13.14 -1.24
CA GLY A 221 4.91 -14.14 -0.42
C GLY A 221 4.87 -15.54 -1.06
N LEU A 222 4.94 -15.62 -2.39
CA LEU A 222 5.12 -16.88 -3.13
C LEU A 222 6.59 -17.32 -3.23
N GLY A 223 7.53 -16.55 -2.66
CA GLY A 223 8.96 -16.86 -2.64
C GLY A 223 9.75 -16.39 -3.87
N PHE A 224 9.16 -15.54 -4.72
CA PHE A 224 9.90 -14.87 -5.79
C PHE A 224 10.72 -13.70 -5.26
N ASP A 225 11.82 -13.37 -5.94
CA ASP A 225 12.42 -12.05 -5.81
C ASP A 225 11.61 -11.05 -6.65
N ALA A 226 10.76 -10.28 -5.98
CA ALA A 226 9.75 -9.43 -6.59
C ALA A 226 10.12 -7.94 -6.44
N ASN A 227 10.23 -7.25 -7.56
CA ASN A 227 10.75 -5.88 -7.58
C ASN A 227 9.92 -5.02 -8.54
N SER A 228 9.68 -3.77 -8.15
CA SER A 228 8.99 -2.77 -8.96
C SER A 228 9.97 -1.89 -9.77
N GLU A 229 9.47 -1.36 -10.88
CA GLU A 229 10.14 -0.37 -11.75
C GLU A 229 11.56 -0.72 -12.21
N ILE A 230 11.75 -1.92 -12.78
CA ILE A 230 13.07 -2.37 -13.22
C ILE A 230 13.28 -2.15 -14.72
N SER A 231 14.47 -1.68 -15.08
CA SER A 231 14.98 -1.79 -16.46
C SER A 231 15.43 -3.21 -16.75
N ILE A 232 14.71 -3.94 -17.61
CA ILE A 232 14.97 -5.37 -17.86
C ILE A 232 15.76 -5.62 -19.14
N ALA A 233 15.72 -4.65 -20.06
CA ALA A 233 16.43 -4.65 -21.33
C ALA A 233 16.65 -3.19 -21.77
N LYS A 234 17.48 -2.98 -22.80
CA LYS A 234 17.75 -1.63 -23.32
C LYS A 234 16.43 -0.98 -23.80
N GLY A 235 16.00 0.07 -23.10
CA GLY A 235 14.77 0.79 -23.41
C GLY A 235 13.48 0.06 -23.03
N ALA A 236 13.54 -0.91 -22.12
CA ALA A 236 12.39 -1.56 -21.50
C ALA A 236 12.45 -1.40 -19.97
N ARG A 237 11.60 -0.52 -19.44
CA ARG A 237 11.35 -0.36 -18.00
C ARG A 237 9.94 -0.83 -17.75
N VAL A 238 9.77 -1.76 -16.81
CA VAL A 238 8.49 -2.44 -16.57
C VAL A 238 8.06 -2.26 -15.13
N ASP A 239 6.76 -2.36 -14.89
CA ASP A 239 6.18 -2.03 -13.58
C ASP A 239 6.58 -3.02 -12.49
N THR A 240 6.56 -4.33 -12.75
CA THR A 240 6.97 -5.34 -11.78
C THR A 240 7.64 -6.54 -12.45
N VAL A 241 8.65 -7.11 -11.79
CA VAL A 241 9.31 -8.35 -12.21
C VAL A 241 9.35 -9.32 -11.04
N TRP A 242 8.88 -10.54 -11.27
CA TRP A 242 9.11 -11.67 -10.38
C TRP A 242 10.22 -12.55 -10.94
N SER A 243 11.28 -12.75 -10.16
CA SER A 243 12.42 -13.57 -10.55
C SER A 243 12.55 -14.80 -9.64
N ALA A 244 12.85 -15.96 -10.23
CA ALA A 244 13.21 -17.15 -9.48
C ALA A 244 14.47 -17.79 -10.07
N LYS A 245 15.41 -18.15 -9.19
CA LYS A 245 16.60 -18.92 -9.57
C LYS A 245 16.28 -20.40 -9.44
N ILE A 246 16.28 -21.11 -10.57
CA ILE A 246 16.04 -22.55 -10.62
C ILE A 246 17.40 -23.25 -10.69
N ALA A 247 17.95 -23.61 -9.53
CA ALA A 247 19.18 -24.40 -9.40
C ALA A 247 20.26 -24.03 -10.46
N ASN A 248 20.65 -25.01 -11.29
CA ASN A 248 21.58 -24.87 -12.41
C ASN A 248 20.90 -24.53 -13.75
N LEU A 249 19.57 -24.46 -13.81
CA LEU A 249 18.78 -24.15 -15.01
C LEU A 249 18.72 -22.64 -15.31
N GLY A 250 19.16 -21.80 -14.37
CA GLY A 250 19.27 -20.36 -14.55
C GLY A 250 18.18 -19.56 -13.83
N VAL A 251 17.94 -18.34 -14.30
CA VAL A 251 16.95 -17.42 -13.74
C VAL A 251 15.78 -17.32 -14.71
N ILE A 252 14.58 -17.48 -14.19
CA ILE A 252 13.34 -17.21 -14.91
C ILE A 252 12.72 -15.91 -14.39
N LYS A 253 12.08 -15.17 -15.29
CA LYS A 253 11.41 -13.90 -15.01
C LYS A 253 9.98 -13.90 -15.54
N TYR A 254 9.09 -13.36 -14.74
CA TYR A 254 7.73 -12.97 -15.11
C TYR A 254 7.64 -11.45 -15.03
N VAL A 255 7.23 -10.83 -16.13
CA VAL A 255 7.14 -9.37 -16.25
C VAL A 255 5.68 -8.98 -16.18
N PHE A 256 5.36 -7.97 -15.37
CA PHE A 256 4.02 -7.43 -15.23
C PHE A 256 4.03 -5.97 -15.65
N GLU A 257 3.01 -5.57 -16.41
CA GLU A 257 2.71 -4.17 -16.73
C GLU A 257 1.26 -3.86 -16.35
N VAL A 258 1.05 -2.78 -15.61
CA VAL A 258 -0.25 -2.34 -15.09
C VAL A 258 -0.79 -1.24 -16.00
N GLN A 259 -1.84 -1.54 -16.77
CA GLN A 259 -2.42 -0.59 -17.71
C GLN A 259 -3.70 0.02 -17.15
N LYS A 260 -3.61 1.21 -16.54
CA LYS A 260 -4.79 2.01 -16.15
C LYS A 260 -5.27 2.95 -17.27
N GLY A 261 -4.36 3.38 -18.15
CA GLY A 261 -4.64 4.28 -19.26
C GLY A 261 -3.39 4.53 -20.11
N GLY A 262 -3.48 5.40 -21.12
CA GLY A 262 -2.38 5.66 -22.04
C GLY A 262 -2.41 4.80 -23.32
N SER A 263 -1.33 4.86 -24.09
CA SER A 263 -1.25 4.22 -25.42
C SER A 263 -0.99 2.72 -25.32
N VAL A 264 -1.89 1.92 -25.89
CA VAL A 264 -1.72 0.46 -26.01
C VAL A 264 -0.54 0.11 -26.91
N ASP A 265 -0.30 0.85 -28.01
CA ASP A 265 0.91 0.70 -28.82
C ASP A 265 2.20 0.82 -27.99
N SER A 266 2.24 1.80 -27.07
CA SER A 266 3.41 2.03 -26.21
C SER A 266 3.63 0.87 -25.23
N LEU A 267 2.54 0.37 -24.64
CA LEU A 267 2.54 -0.85 -23.82
C LEU A 267 3.09 -2.04 -24.62
N ILE A 268 2.54 -2.30 -25.81
CA ILE A 268 2.95 -3.42 -26.67
C ILE A 268 4.43 -3.32 -27.02
N LEU A 269 4.90 -2.13 -27.41
CA LEU A 269 6.30 -1.90 -27.74
C LEU A 269 7.22 -2.16 -26.54
N ASN A 270 6.83 -1.72 -25.34
CA ASN A 270 7.60 -1.96 -24.11
C ASN A 270 7.69 -3.47 -23.81
N LEU A 271 6.56 -4.18 -23.90
CA LEU A 271 6.47 -5.63 -23.68
C LEU A 271 7.28 -6.43 -24.72
N GLN A 272 7.28 -6.02 -25.99
CA GLN A 272 8.12 -6.65 -27.02
C GLN A 272 9.61 -6.49 -26.70
N ARG A 273 10.04 -5.30 -26.26
CA ARG A 273 11.42 -5.08 -25.83
C ARG A 273 11.77 -5.91 -24.59
N ALA A 274 10.86 -6.01 -23.64
CA ALA A 274 11.01 -6.88 -22.48
C ALA A 274 11.20 -8.35 -22.89
N LYS A 275 10.42 -8.85 -23.86
CA LYS A 275 10.48 -10.23 -24.34
C LYS A 275 11.81 -10.63 -24.98
N ASN A 276 12.57 -9.66 -25.49
CA ASN A 276 13.91 -9.90 -26.04
C ASN A 276 14.92 -10.36 -24.98
N ASN A 277 14.62 -10.21 -23.68
CA ASN A 277 15.41 -10.81 -22.63
C ASN A 277 15.12 -12.33 -22.54
N PRO A 278 16.13 -13.22 -22.73
CA PRO A 278 15.91 -14.66 -22.80
C PRO A 278 15.45 -15.28 -21.47
N THR A 279 15.62 -14.57 -20.34
CA THR A 279 15.12 -15.02 -19.03
C THR A 279 13.63 -14.75 -18.83
N VAL A 280 13.00 -13.94 -19.70
CA VAL A 280 11.58 -13.59 -19.62
C VAL A 280 10.72 -14.70 -20.22
N GLN A 281 9.98 -15.36 -19.35
CA GLN A 281 9.13 -16.50 -19.69
C GLN A 281 7.72 -16.08 -20.06
N LYS A 282 7.15 -15.12 -19.33
CA LYS A 282 5.82 -14.55 -19.59
C LYS A 282 5.79 -13.05 -19.36
N LEU A 283 4.89 -12.43 -20.11
CA LEU A 283 4.49 -11.03 -20.00
C LEU A 283 3.04 -11.04 -19.51
N VAL A 284 2.76 -10.33 -18.43
CA VAL A 284 1.45 -10.27 -17.79
C VAL A 284 0.94 -8.84 -17.86
N VAL A 285 -0.17 -8.62 -18.55
CA VAL A 285 -0.86 -7.32 -18.54
C VAL A 285 -1.92 -7.34 -17.46
N VAL A 286 -1.89 -6.34 -16.59
CA VAL A 286 -2.87 -6.16 -15.51
C VAL A 286 -3.71 -4.92 -15.77
N ALA A 287 -5.03 -5.07 -15.90
CA ALA A 287 -5.93 -3.93 -16.11
C ALA A 287 -7.39 -4.27 -15.75
N ASN A 288 -8.32 -3.35 -15.99
CA ASN A 288 -9.75 -3.66 -15.92
C ASN A 288 -10.20 -4.50 -17.14
N THR A 289 -11.41 -5.06 -17.05
CA THR A 289 -11.92 -6.03 -18.03
C THR A 289 -11.99 -5.43 -19.44
N LYS A 290 -12.47 -4.19 -19.58
CA LYS A 290 -12.55 -3.49 -20.87
C LYS A 290 -11.18 -3.27 -21.49
N THR A 291 -10.20 -2.80 -20.70
CA THR A 291 -8.84 -2.51 -21.17
C THR A 291 -8.13 -3.78 -21.62
N ILE A 292 -8.26 -4.87 -20.86
CA ILE A 292 -7.74 -6.19 -21.27
C ILE A 292 -8.32 -6.62 -22.63
N ARG A 293 -9.63 -6.40 -22.85
CA ARG A 293 -10.28 -6.75 -24.12
C ARG A 293 -9.69 -5.96 -25.29
N ALA A 294 -9.54 -4.65 -25.14
CA ALA A 294 -8.92 -3.79 -26.15
C ALA A 294 -7.48 -4.25 -26.49
N ILE A 295 -6.67 -4.55 -25.47
CA ILE A 295 -5.28 -5.01 -25.67
C ILE A 295 -5.25 -6.38 -26.37
N LYS A 296 -6.18 -7.28 -26.04
CA LYS A 296 -6.30 -8.59 -26.73
C LYS A 296 -6.62 -8.43 -28.20
N GLU A 297 -7.52 -7.51 -28.55
CA GLU A 297 -7.87 -7.22 -29.95
C GLU A 297 -6.66 -6.66 -30.70
N GLU A 298 -5.96 -5.69 -30.12
CA GLU A 298 -4.79 -5.05 -30.74
C GLU A 298 -3.60 -6.00 -30.92
N THR A 299 -3.37 -6.89 -29.94
CA THR A 299 -2.26 -7.86 -30.00
C THR A 299 -2.54 -9.08 -30.89
N SER A 300 -3.80 -9.32 -31.29
CA SER A 300 -4.20 -10.50 -32.05
C SER A 300 -3.52 -10.64 -33.43
N SER A 301 -3.08 -9.52 -34.00
CA SER A 301 -2.41 -9.44 -35.31
C SER A 301 -0.87 -9.57 -35.23
N LEU A 302 -0.30 -9.63 -34.01
CA LEU A 302 1.15 -9.69 -33.79
C LEU A 302 1.72 -11.09 -33.94
N SER A 303 3.06 -11.20 -33.87
CA SER A 303 3.76 -12.47 -34.05
C SER A 303 3.32 -13.53 -33.03
N GLY A 304 3.15 -14.77 -33.52
CA GLY A 304 2.64 -15.86 -32.68
C GLY A 304 3.52 -16.20 -31.47
N ASP A 305 4.84 -15.93 -31.53
CA ASP A 305 5.72 -16.14 -30.37
C ASP A 305 5.47 -15.11 -29.27
N PHE A 306 5.36 -13.82 -29.63
CA PHE A 306 5.03 -12.76 -28.68
C PHE A 306 3.66 -13.01 -28.04
N VAL A 307 2.63 -13.29 -28.85
CA VAL A 307 1.27 -13.55 -28.37
C VAL A 307 1.22 -14.75 -27.41
N LYS A 308 1.99 -15.83 -27.68
CA LYS A 308 2.09 -16.99 -26.77
C LYS A 308 2.74 -16.66 -25.42
N SER A 309 3.60 -15.64 -25.38
CA SER A 309 4.24 -15.19 -24.14
C SER A 309 3.37 -14.25 -23.30
N LEU A 310 2.35 -13.66 -23.92
CA LEU A 310 1.45 -12.70 -23.29
C LEU A 310 0.31 -13.40 -22.53
N THR A 311 0.01 -12.91 -21.33
CA THR A 311 -1.13 -13.32 -20.52
C THR A 311 -1.73 -12.10 -19.83
N TYR A 312 -2.91 -12.28 -19.24
CA TYR A 312 -3.72 -11.18 -18.71
C TYR A 312 -4.23 -11.54 -17.32
N MET A 313 -4.33 -10.55 -16.45
CA MET A 313 -4.90 -10.68 -15.11
C MET A 313 -5.71 -9.42 -14.80
N GLU A 314 -6.89 -9.56 -14.20
CA GLU A 314 -7.67 -8.38 -13.82
C GLU A 314 -7.10 -7.73 -12.55
N ALA A 315 -7.10 -6.40 -12.48
CA ALA A 315 -6.63 -5.66 -11.31
C ALA A 315 -7.35 -6.07 -10.01
N ARG A 316 -8.66 -6.32 -10.09
CA ARG A 316 -9.43 -6.85 -8.94
C ARG A 316 -9.00 -8.25 -8.49
N ASP A 317 -8.48 -9.07 -9.40
CA ASP A 317 -7.96 -10.40 -9.04
C ASP A 317 -6.64 -10.27 -8.30
N VAL A 318 -5.82 -9.26 -8.62
CA VAL A 318 -4.60 -8.94 -7.86
C VAL A 318 -4.97 -8.52 -6.44
N MET A 319 -5.93 -7.61 -6.29
CA MET A 319 -6.42 -7.18 -4.97
C MET A 319 -6.96 -8.35 -4.14
N LYS A 320 -7.77 -9.21 -4.78
CA LYS A 320 -8.31 -10.41 -4.14
C LYS A 320 -7.21 -11.39 -3.74
N ALA A 321 -6.22 -11.63 -4.60
CA ALA A 321 -5.11 -12.52 -4.33
C ALA A 321 -4.27 -12.03 -3.13
N ALA A 322 -3.98 -10.73 -3.05
CA ALA A 322 -3.28 -10.15 -1.90
C ALA A 322 -4.07 -10.34 -0.60
N SER A 323 -5.39 -10.07 -0.61
CA SER A 323 -6.25 -10.31 0.56
C SER A 323 -6.24 -11.77 1.01
N LEU A 324 -6.36 -12.70 0.07
CA LEU A 324 -6.34 -14.14 0.39
C LEU A 324 -4.98 -14.60 0.94
N LEU A 325 -3.90 -14.02 0.42
CA LEU A 325 -2.55 -14.32 0.90
C LEU A 325 -2.35 -13.80 2.33
N LEU A 326 -2.90 -12.62 2.66
CA LEU A 326 -2.90 -12.10 4.03
C LEU A 326 -3.68 -13.01 4.98
N ASP A 327 -4.88 -13.43 4.59
CA ASP A 327 -5.72 -14.34 5.38
C ASP A 327 -5.01 -15.68 5.61
N PHE A 328 -4.41 -16.24 4.56
CA PHE A 328 -3.65 -17.49 4.64
C PHE A 328 -2.47 -17.36 5.61
N ASN A 329 -1.72 -16.25 5.55
CA ASN A 329 -0.61 -16.02 6.47
C ASN A 329 -1.04 -15.81 7.92
N ALA A 330 -2.19 -15.19 8.17
CA ALA A 330 -2.77 -15.09 9.50
C ALA A 330 -3.19 -16.46 10.09
N ILE A 331 -3.51 -17.42 9.22
CA ILE A 331 -3.72 -18.81 9.62
C ILE A 331 -2.37 -19.49 9.91
N LEU A 332 -1.39 -19.33 9.01
CA LEU A 332 -0.05 -19.93 9.17
C LEU A 332 0.71 -19.41 10.40
N SER A 333 0.52 -18.15 10.80
CA SER A 333 1.21 -17.58 11.96
C SER A 333 0.90 -18.33 13.26
N LYS A 334 -0.27 -19.00 13.33
CA LYS A 334 -0.66 -19.85 14.48
C LYS A 334 0.17 -21.13 14.58
N LEU A 335 0.86 -21.50 13.51
CA LEU A 335 1.68 -22.71 13.45
C LEU A 335 3.13 -22.46 13.93
N GLU A 336 3.51 -21.20 14.19
CA GLU A 336 4.85 -20.82 14.66
C GLU A 336 6.00 -21.33 13.76
N LEU A 337 5.72 -21.58 12.47
CA LEU A 337 6.67 -22.16 11.52
C LEU A 337 7.86 -21.24 11.23
N VAL A 338 7.67 -19.93 11.42
CA VAL A 338 8.73 -18.93 11.34
C VAL A 338 8.79 -18.26 12.70
N LYS A 339 9.87 -18.54 13.45
CA LYS A 339 10.21 -17.72 14.61
C LYS A 339 10.72 -16.40 14.07
N LEU A 340 9.90 -15.36 14.15
CA LEU A 340 10.40 -14.00 14.01
C LEU A 340 11.50 -13.82 15.06
N GLN A 341 12.75 -13.80 14.62
CA GLN A 341 13.86 -13.38 15.48
C GLN A 341 13.69 -11.87 15.66
N PHE A 342 13.01 -11.52 16.75
CA PHE A 342 12.98 -10.18 17.28
C PHE A 342 14.30 -9.89 18.00
#